data_AF-A0A535BCY3-F1
#
_entry.id   AF-A0A535BCY3-F1
#
_cell.length_a   1.000
_cell.length_b   1.000
_cell.length_c   1.000
_cell.angle_alpha   90.00
_cell.angle_beta   90.00
_cell.angle_gamma   90.00
#
_symmetry.space_group_name_H-M   'P 1'
#
loop_
_entity.id
_entity.type
_entity.pdbx_description
1 polymer ?
#
loop_
_entity_poly.entity_id
_entity_poly.type
_entity_poly.pdbx_seq_one_letter_code
_entity_poly.pdbx_strand_id
1 'polypeptide(L)' 'MAELNKQARVTMQELLVSSLVQADALAKLSIDNGVITREEFMKKLSAERAVYQRLIAEADQEYKINSETLQTTWG' A
#
# COMPACT_ATOMS: atom_id res chain seq x y z
N MET A 1 -19.88 30.57 -12.05
CA MET A 1 -19.27 29.34 -12.59
C MET A 1 -18.47 28.69 -11.49
N ALA A 2 -18.78 27.42 -11.22
CA ALA A 2 -18.16 26.51 -10.25
C ALA A 2 -18.31 26.89 -8.76
N GLU A 3 -19.53 26.76 -8.25
CA GLU A 3 -19.74 26.10 -6.95
C GLU A 3 -18.87 24.83 -6.97
N LEU A 4 -17.73 24.89 -6.28
CA LEU A 4 -16.88 23.73 -5.99
C LEU A 4 -17.67 22.83 -5.04
N ASN A 5 -18.54 22.08 -5.69
CA ASN A 5 -19.20 20.87 -5.27
C ASN A 5 -18.63 20.31 -3.96
N LYS A 6 -19.36 20.57 -2.88
CA LYS A 6 -19.20 19.97 -1.54
C LYS A 6 -19.48 18.46 -1.55
N GLN A 7 -19.22 17.76 -2.66
CA GLN A 7 -19.35 16.30 -2.77
C GLN A 7 -18.13 15.67 -2.10
N ALA A 8 -18.33 15.32 -0.83
CA ALA A 8 -17.58 14.37 -0.01
C ALA A 8 -16.05 14.37 -0.23
N ARG A 9 -15.34 15.20 0.55
CA ARG A 9 -13.91 14.98 0.78
C ARG A 9 -13.74 13.61 1.43
N VAL A 10 -13.42 12.60 0.64
CA VAL A 10 -13.07 11.27 1.15
C VAL A 10 -11.79 11.43 1.95
N THR A 11 -11.81 11.04 3.21
CA THR A 11 -10.63 11.03 4.06
C THR A 11 -9.65 9.96 3.57
N MET A 12 -8.36 10.15 3.82
CA MET A 12 -7.35 9.12 3.48
C MET A 12 -7.68 7.78 4.14
N GLN A 13 -8.24 7.81 5.36
CA GLN A 13 -8.67 6.62 6.07
C GLN A 13 -9.82 5.88 5.35
N GLU A 14 -10.85 6.61 4.90
CA GLU A 14 -11.96 6.02 4.13
C GLU A 14 -11.48 5.43 2.81
N LEU A 15 -10.54 6.11 2.14
CA LEU A 15 -9.94 5.60 0.90
C LEU A 15 -9.20 4.29 1.15
N LEU A 16 -8.35 4.24 2.19
CA LEU A 16 -7.60 3.04 2.55
C LEU A 16 -8.53 1.88 2.93
N VAL A 17 -9.55 2.13 3.76
CA VAL A 17 -10.53 1.11 4.15
C VAL A 17 -11.29 0.60 2.93
N SER A 18 -11.73 1.49 2.03
CA SER A 18 -12.42 1.10 0.80
C SER A 18 -11.55 0.22 -0.10
N SER A 19 -10.28 0.58 -0.30
CA SER A 19 -9.34 -0.22 -1.08
C SER A 19 -9.10 -1.60 -0.47
N LEU A 20 -8.97 -1.68 0.86
CA LEU A 20 -8.79 -2.96 1.56
C LEU A 20 -10.02 -3.86 1.43
N VAL A 21 -11.23 -3.31 1.57
CA VAL A 21 -12.48 -4.05 1.40
C VAL A 21 -12.62 -4.57 -0.03
N GLN A 22 -12.27 -3.77 -1.04
CA GLN A 22 -12.32 -4.19 -2.44
C GLN A 22 -11.35 -5.34 -2.72
N ALA A 23 -10.11 -5.25 -2.20
CA ALA A 23 -9.12 -6.31 -2.36
C ALA A 23 -9.56 -7.61 -1.67
N ASP A 24 -10.13 -7.53 -0.47
CA ASP A 24 -10.66 -8.69 0.27
C ASP A 24 -11.84 -9.35 -0.46
N ALA A 25 -12.78 -8.54 -0.95
CA ALA A 25 -13.93 -9.03 -1.73
C ALA A 25 -13.48 -9.72 -3.02
N LEU A 26 -12.52 -9.15 -3.75
CA LEU A 26 -11.98 -9.73 -4.97
C LEU A 26 -11.23 -11.04 -4.72
N ALA A 27 -10.45 -11.11 -3.62
CA ALA A 27 -9.74 -12.33 -3.25
C ALA A 27 -10.72 -13.46 -2.89
N LYS A 28 -11.75 -13.16 -2.11
CA LYS A 28 -12.81 -14.12 -1.76
C LYS A 28 -13.54 -14.62 -3.00
N LEU A 29 -13.98 -13.71 -3.88
CA LEU A 29 -14.66 -14.06 -5.12
C LEU A 29 -13.78 -14.95 -6.02
N SER A 30 -12.48 -14.65 -6.08
CA SER A 30 -11.53 -15.44 -6.89
C SER A 30 -11.31 -16.84 -6.32
N ILE A 31 -11.34 -16.99 -5.00
CA ILE A 31 -11.26 -18.30 -4.33
C ILE A 31 -12.54 -19.10 -4.53
N ASP A 32 -13.69 -18.47 -4.30
CA ASP A 32 -15.00 -19.12 -4.38
C ASP A 32 -15.32 -19.58 -5.81
N ASN A 33 -14.87 -18.82 -6.81
CA ASN A 33 -14.99 -19.19 -8.22
C ASN A 33 -13.91 -20.18 -8.69
N GLY A 34 -12.97 -20.59 -7.82
CA GLY A 34 -11.90 -21.53 -8.14
C GLY A 34 -10.81 -20.97 -9.07
N VAL A 35 -10.73 -19.65 -9.25
CA VAL A 35 -9.70 -18.99 -10.07
C VAL A 35 -8.31 -19.12 -9.42
N ILE A 36 -8.27 -19.09 -8.10
CA ILE A 36 -7.05 -19.30 -7.30
C ILE A 36 -7.40 -20.09 -6.04
N THR A 37 -6.51 -20.97 -5.59
CA THR A 37 -6.71 -21.61 -4.30
C THR A 37 -6.33 -20.68 -3.14
N ARG A 38 -6.89 -20.94 -1.96
CA ARG A 38 -6.51 -20.19 -0.75
C ARG A 38 -5.02 -20.29 -0.44
N GLU A 39 -4.41 -21.46 -0.63
CA GLU A 39 -2.98 -21.66 -0.38
C GLU A 39 -2.10 -20.86 -1.35
N GLU A 40 -2.42 -20.89 -2.65
CA GLU A 40 -1.70 -20.11 -3.65
C GLU A 40 -1.81 -18.61 -3.39
N PHE A 41 -3.01 -18.14 -3.02
CA PHE A 41 -3.22 -16.74 -2.66
C PHE A 41 -2.36 -16.35 -1.45
N MET A 42 -2.37 -17.13 -0.37
CA MET A 42 -1.58 -16.84 0.83
C MET A 42 -0.07 -16.87 0.56
N LYS A 43 0.40 -17.80 -0.29
CA LYS A 43 1.80 -17.87 -0.71
C LYS A 43 2.23 -16.66 -1.54
N LYS A 44 1.39 -16.21 -2.47
CA LYS A 44 1.66 -14.98 -3.25
C LYS A 44 1.63 -13.74 -2.35
N LEU A 45 0.66 -13.65 -1.44
CA LEU A 45 0.53 -12.53 -0.51
C LEU A 45 1.76 -12.40 0.41
N SER A 46 2.32 -13.51 0.90
CA SER A 46 3.53 -13.46 1.73
C SER A 46 4.77 -13.05 0.93
N ALA A 47 4.91 -13.52 -0.31
CA ALA A 47 6.00 -13.12 -1.20
C ALA A 47 5.94 -11.62 -1.52
N GLU A 48 4.77 -11.10 -1.89
CA GLU A 48 4.55 -9.67 -2.12
C GLU A 48 4.88 -8.84 -0.88
N ARG A 49 4.38 -9.24 0.31
CA ARG A 49 4.70 -8.56 1.58
C ARG A 49 6.20 -8.47 1.82
N ALA A 50 6.97 -9.52 1.52
CA ALA A 50 8.42 -9.50 1.68
C ALA A 50 9.10 -8.51 0.72
N VAL A 51 8.60 -8.37 -0.51
CA VAL A 51 9.10 -7.38 -1.48
C VAL A 51 8.82 -5.96 -0.98
N TYR A 52 7.58 -5.65 -0.60
CA TYR A 52 7.23 -4.32 -0.10
C TYR A 52 7.99 -3.97 1.19
N GLN A 53 8.20 -4.93 2.09
CA GLN A 53 9.01 -4.71 3.29
C GLN A 53 10.46 -4.33 2.95
N ARG A 54 11.05 -4.94 1.91
CA ARG A 54 12.39 -4.56 1.44
C ARG A 54 12.39 -3.16 0.86
N LEU A 55 11.42 -2.82 0.01
CA LEU A 55 11.32 -1.49 -0.58
C LEU A 55 11.16 -0.40 0.49
N ILE A 56 10.37 -0.65 1.53
CA ILE A 56 10.23 0.27 2.66
C ILE A 56 11.56 0.41 3.41
N ALA A 57 12.25 -0.69 3.69
CA ALA A 57 13.53 -0.65 4.38
C ALA A 57 14.63 0.08 3.55
N GLU A 58 14.62 -0.09 2.23
CA GLU A 58 15.50 0.61 1.30
C GLU A 58 15.20 2.11 1.28
N ALA A 59 13.92 2.50 1.19
CA ALA A 59 13.50 3.89 1.24
C ALA A 59 13.86 4.57 2.58
N ASP A 60 13.71 3.84 3.69
CA ASP A 60 14.11 4.32 5.02
C ASP A 60 15.63 4.49 5.15
N GLN A 61 16.42 3.61 4.53
CA GLN A 61 17.87 3.74 4.49
C GLN A 61 18.32 4.93 3.64
N GLU A 62 17.72 5.13 2.46
CA GLU A 62 18.00 6.28 1.60
C GLU A 62 17.68 7.61 2.31
N TYR A 63 16.56 7.67 3.03
CA TYR A 63 16.21 8.83 3.85
C TYR A 63 17.26 9.11 4.94
N LYS A 64 17.73 8.07 5.64
CA LYS A 64 18.77 8.20 6.68
C LYS A 64 20.09 8.72 6.10
N ILE A 65 20.57 8.12 5.01
CA ILE A 65 21.81 8.54 4.33
C ILE A 65 21.71 10.01 3.87
N ASN A 66 20.58 10.40 3.29
CA ASN A 66 20.36 11.78 2.85
C ASN A 66 20.28 12.76 4.03
N SER A 67 19.73 12.34 5.18
CA SER A 67 19.70 13.18 6.37
C SER A 67 21.09 13.40 7.00
N GLU A 68 21.95 12.37 7.01
CA GLU A 68 23.31 12.44 7.57
C GLU A 68 24.28 13.20 6.65
N THR A 69 24.15 13.05 5.34
CA THR A 69 24.92 13.84 4.36
C THR A 69 24.57 15.32 4.42
N LEU A 70 23.29 15.68 4.57
CA LEU A 70 22.91 17.09 4.73
C LEU A 70 23.45 17.72 6.03
N GLN A 71 23.59 16.95 7.11
CA GLN A 71 24.19 17.42 8.37
C GLN A 71 25.71 17.59 8.28
N THR A 72 26.40 16.76 7.51
CA THR A 72 27.88 16.81 7.36
C THR A 72 28.36 17.80 6.31
N THR A 73 27.51 18.21 5.37
CA THR A 73 27.89 19.14 4.28
C THR A 73 27.69 20.62 4.65
N TRP A 74 26.88 20.91 5.68
CA TRP A 74 26.55 22.28 6.12
C TRP A 74 26.81 22.53 7.62
N GLY A 75 27.51 21.63 8.31
CA GLY A 75 27.96 21.78 9.71
C GLY A 75 29.46 21.98 9.79
#